data_AF-A0A9D5ZU66-F1
#
_entry.id   AF-A0A9D5ZU66-F1
#
_cell.length_a   1.000
_cell.length_b   1.000
_cell.length_c   1.000
_cell.angle_alpha   90.00
_cell.angle_beta   90.00
_cell.angle_gamma   90.00
#
_symmetry.space_group_name_H-M   'P 1'
#
loop_
_entity.id
_entity.type
_entity.pdbx_description
1 polymer ?
#
loop_
_entity_poly.entity_id
_entity_poly.type
_entity_poly.pdbx_seq_one_letter_code
_entity_poly.pdbx_strand_id
1 'polypeptide(L)'
;QEGVFRHYKTVAEAVDIPIVLYNVPGRTALNILPSTVARLSEIKNIVAIKEATGDMKQATEIIRLCGDNITLLSGDDFTTFTMMALGGKGAISVSANVMPKANSQMCEFLLQGKYDEARKLHFLLDPLNVSMFIETNPIPVK
;
A
#
# COMPACT_ATOMS: atom_id res chain seq x y z
N GLN A 1 -19.50 -1.10 4.41
CA GLN A 1 -19.03 -0.38 3.20
C GLN A 1 -19.62 1.03 3.12
N GLU A 2 -20.94 1.23 3.08
CA GLU A 2 -21.49 2.60 3.02
C GLU A 2 -21.06 3.49 4.20
N GLY A 3 -21.02 2.95 5.43
CA GLY A 3 -20.48 3.69 6.58
C GLY A 3 -19.02 4.12 6.41
N VAL A 4 -18.18 3.28 5.78
CA VAL A 4 -16.76 3.59 5.49
C VAL A 4 -16.67 4.71 4.46
N PHE A 5 -17.48 4.64 3.40
CA PHE A 5 -17.57 5.70 2.40
C PHE A 5 -17.96 7.03 3.05
N ARG A 6 -19.03 7.06 3.85
CA ARG A 6 -19.50 8.27 4.53
C ARG A 6 -18.47 8.82 5.50
N HIS A 7 -17.80 7.94 6.25
CA HIS A 7 -16.74 8.34 7.18
C HIS A 7 -15.61 9.09 6.46
N TYR A 8 -15.01 8.48 5.42
CA TYR A 8 -13.94 9.12 4.68
C TYR A 8 -14.41 10.37 3.93
N LYS A 9 -15.60 10.33 3.34
CA LYS A 9 -16.18 11.50 2.67
C LYS A 9 -16.33 12.69 3.61
N THR A 10 -16.87 12.48 4.80
CA THR A 10 -17.03 13.55 5.80
C THR A 10 -15.69 14.13 6.26
N VAL A 11 -14.67 13.29 6.46
CA VAL A 11 -13.31 13.77 6.79
C VAL A 11 -12.73 14.56 5.63
N ALA A 12 -12.85 14.06 4.39
CA ALA A 12 -12.33 14.69 3.19
C ALA A 12 -12.99 16.05 2.89
N GLU A 13 -14.29 16.21 3.15
CA GLU A 13 -15.01 17.48 2.99
C GLU A 13 -14.65 18.53 4.06
N ALA A 14 -14.05 18.11 5.19
CA ALA A 14 -13.74 18.99 6.31
C ALA A 14 -12.33 19.60 6.26
N VAL A 15 -11.46 19.14 5.37
CA VAL A 15 -10.05 19.56 5.29
C VAL A 15 -9.54 19.69 3.86
N ASP A 16 -8.62 20.62 3.62
CA ASP A 16 -8.04 20.88 2.28
C ASP A 16 -6.70 20.17 2.02
N ILE A 17 -6.33 19.21 2.87
CA ILE A 17 -5.07 18.45 2.73
C ILE A 17 -5.27 17.12 2.00
N PRO A 18 -4.23 16.57 1.34
CA PRO A 18 -4.29 15.23 0.76
C PRO A 18 -4.49 14.14 1.81
N ILE A 19 -5.32 13.16 1.50
CA ILE A 19 -5.68 12.03 2.35
C ILE A 19 -5.26 10.73 1.68
N VAL A 20 -4.65 9.85 2.48
CA VAL A 20 -4.31 8.48 2.10
C VAL A 20 -5.22 7.54 2.87
N LEU A 21 -6.04 6.76 2.14
CA LEU A 21 -6.82 5.67 2.73
C LEU A 21 -5.87 4.61 3.27
N TYR A 22 -6.29 3.87 4.30
CA TYR A 22 -5.50 2.73 4.79
C TYR A 22 -6.39 1.52 5.05
N ASN A 23 -6.18 0.46 4.27
CA ASN A 23 -6.83 -0.83 4.44
C ASN A 23 -5.89 -1.84 5.11
N VAL A 24 -6.30 -2.39 6.27
CA VAL A 24 -5.54 -3.40 7.03
C VAL A 24 -6.48 -4.28 7.88
N PRO A 25 -7.31 -5.14 7.24
CA PRO A 25 -8.35 -5.91 7.94
C PRO A 25 -7.81 -6.81 9.06
N GLY A 26 -6.56 -7.28 8.97
CA GLY A 26 -5.91 -8.04 10.04
C GLY A 26 -5.79 -7.28 11.37
N ARG A 27 -5.96 -5.94 11.37
CA ARG A 27 -5.95 -5.09 12.57
C ARG A 27 -7.28 -4.38 12.84
N THR A 28 -8.05 -4.08 11.80
CA THR A 28 -9.32 -3.34 11.92
C THR A 28 -10.55 -4.24 11.96
N ALA A 29 -10.39 -5.54 11.67
CA ALA A 29 -11.48 -6.49 11.45
C ALA A 29 -12.47 -6.09 10.32
N LEU A 30 -12.11 -5.11 9.49
CA LEU A 30 -12.93 -4.63 8.38
C LEU A 30 -12.07 -4.40 7.13
N ASN A 31 -12.46 -5.05 6.04
CA ASN A 31 -11.86 -4.86 4.72
C ASN A 31 -12.58 -3.75 3.95
N ILE A 32 -11.84 -2.75 3.47
CA ILE A 32 -12.36 -1.73 2.54
C ILE A 32 -12.36 -2.34 1.13
N LEU A 33 -13.55 -2.61 0.58
CA LEU A 33 -13.64 -3.31 -0.72
C LEU A 33 -13.19 -2.40 -1.88
N PRO A 34 -12.64 -2.95 -2.97
CA PRO A 34 -12.25 -2.19 -4.17
C PRO A 34 -13.34 -1.26 -4.71
N SER A 35 -14.60 -1.72 -4.71
CA SER A 35 -15.74 -0.89 -5.13
C SER A 35 -15.97 0.33 -4.24
N THR A 36 -15.60 0.26 -2.96
CA THR A 36 -15.66 1.41 -2.05
C THR A 36 -14.47 2.34 -2.25
N VAL A 37 -13.28 1.79 -2.52
CA VAL A 37 -12.10 2.58 -2.91
C VAL A 37 -12.37 3.36 -4.20
N ALA A 38 -13.01 2.73 -5.19
CA ALA A 38 -13.36 3.37 -6.46
C ALA A 38 -14.32 4.56 -6.28
N ARG A 39 -15.30 4.45 -5.38
CA ARG A 39 -16.18 5.59 -5.04
C ARG A 39 -15.44 6.70 -4.29
N LEU A 40 -14.46 6.35 -3.46
CA LEU A 40 -13.68 7.32 -2.70
C LEU A 40 -12.63 8.01 -3.58
N SER A 41 -12.10 7.36 -4.61
CA SER A 41 -11.12 7.95 -5.53
C SER A 41 -11.69 9.07 -6.42
N GLU A 42 -13.02 9.19 -6.50
CA GLU A 42 -13.69 10.33 -7.14
C GLU A 42 -13.61 11.63 -6.30
N ILE A 43 -13.21 11.54 -5.02
CA ILE A 43 -13.08 12.70 -4.12
C ILE A 43 -11.68 13.31 -4.26
N LYS A 44 -11.61 14.58 -4.66
CA LYS A 44 -10.40 15.29 -5.11
C LYS A 44 -9.18 15.16 -4.18
N ASN A 45 -9.37 15.24 -2.86
CA ASN A 45 -8.27 15.19 -1.89
C ASN A 45 -8.00 13.78 -1.34
N ILE A 46 -8.69 12.74 -1.80
CA ILE A 46 -8.33 11.35 -1.52
C ILE A 46 -7.39 10.87 -2.63
N VAL A 47 -6.08 10.95 -2.36
CA VAL A 47 -5.05 10.84 -3.42
C VAL A 47 -4.42 9.45 -3.51
N ALA A 48 -4.50 8.66 -2.45
CA ALA A 48 -3.86 7.35 -2.39
C ALA A 48 -4.60 6.37 -1.48
N ILE A 49 -4.30 5.08 -1.65
CA ILE A 49 -4.63 4.03 -0.69
C ILE A 49 -3.36 3.25 -0.35
N LYS A 50 -3.10 3.10 0.95
CA LYS A 50 -2.20 2.09 1.50
C LYS A 50 -2.96 0.78 1.63
N GLU A 51 -2.57 -0.23 0.86
CA GLU A 51 -3.19 -1.55 0.89
C GLU A 51 -2.26 -2.57 1.58
N ALA A 52 -2.61 -3.00 2.79
CA ALA A 52 -1.84 -3.95 3.61
C ALA A 52 -2.50 -5.35 3.72
N THR A 53 -3.38 -5.73 2.80
CA THR A 53 -3.95 -7.11 2.79
C THR A 53 -2.99 -8.16 2.28
N GLY A 54 -2.01 -7.78 1.45
CA GLY A 54 -1.19 -8.72 0.69
C GLY A 54 -1.96 -9.44 -0.44
N ASP A 55 -3.22 -9.08 -0.70
CA ASP A 55 -4.04 -9.73 -1.73
C ASP A 55 -3.86 -9.07 -3.10
N MET A 56 -3.17 -9.76 -4.01
CA MET A 56 -2.94 -9.28 -5.38
C MET A 56 -4.20 -9.24 -6.24
N LYS A 57 -5.25 -10.02 -5.93
CA LYS A 57 -6.55 -9.90 -6.62
C LYS A 57 -7.21 -8.58 -6.27
N GLN A 58 -7.21 -8.22 -4.98
CA GLN A 58 -7.75 -6.95 -4.50
C GLN A 58 -6.96 -5.75 -5.05
N ALA A 59 -5.62 -5.82 -5.01
CA ALA A 59 -4.76 -4.80 -5.62
C ALA A 59 -5.06 -4.62 -7.12
N THR A 60 -5.19 -5.73 -7.86
CA THR A 60 -5.54 -5.71 -9.30
C THR A 60 -6.90 -5.06 -9.52
N GLU A 61 -7.90 -5.37 -8.70
CA GLU A 61 -9.23 -4.79 -8.83
C GLU A 61 -9.24 -3.30 -8.52
N ILE A 62 -8.49 -2.83 -7.52
CA ILE A 62 -8.32 -1.41 -7.21
C ILE A 62 -7.70 -0.68 -8.41
N ILE A 63 -6.59 -1.19 -8.95
CA ILE A 63 -5.93 -0.60 -10.14
C ILE A 63 -6.91 -0.53 -11.31
N ARG A 64 -7.65 -1.62 -11.59
CA ARG A 64 -8.59 -1.69 -12.70
C ARG A 64 -9.78 -0.73 -12.55
N LEU A 65 -10.32 -0.60 -11.33
CA LEU A 65 -11.51 0.23 -11.08
C LEU A 65 -11.18 1.72 -10.93
N CYS A 66 -10.02 2.05 -10.37
CA CYS A 66 -9.67 3.43 -10.07
C CYS A 66 -8.80 4.08 -11.16
N GLY A 67 -8.05 3.29 -11.93
CA GLY A 67 -7.08 3.82 -12.88
C GLY A 67 -6.11 4.79 -12.21
N ASP A 68 -5.91 5.97 -12.83
CA ASP A 68 -5.04 7.01 -12.32
C ASP A 68 -5.70 7.92 -11.26
N ASN A 69 -6.97 7.68 -10.88
CA ASN A 69 -7.67 8.52 -9.90
C ASN A 69 -7.10 8.37 -8.48
N ILE A 70 -6.41 7.27 -8.19
CA ILE A 70 -5.82 7.04 -6.88
C ILE A 70 -4.48 6.31 -7.00
N THR A 71 -3.51 6.73 -6.21
CA THR A 71 -2.24 6.02 -6.10
C THR A 71 -2.37 4.80 -5.19
N LEU A 72 -2.06 3.60 -5.69
CA LEU A 72 -1.94 2.40 -4.86
C LEU A 72 -0.52 2.30 -4.26
N LEU A 73 -0.45 2.23 -2.94
CA LEU A 73 0.78 2.02 -2.15
C LEU A 73 0.69 0.68 -1.41
N SER A 74 1.76 -0.11 -1.45
CA SER A 74 1.82 -1.31 -0.61
C SER A 74 1.92 -0.92 0.86
N GLY A 75 1.12 -1.56 1.69
CA GLY A 75 1.24 -1.55 3.14
C GLY A 75 1.79 -2.85 3.71
N ASP A 76 2.18 -3.77 2.84
CA ASP A 76 2.75 -5.08 3.15
C ASP A 76 4.14 -5.22 2.50
N ASP A 77 5.17 -5.42 3.33
CA ASP A 77 6.56 -5.45 2.84
C ASP A 77 6.81 -6.66 1.92
N PHE A 78 6.15 -7.79 2.19
CA PHE A 78 6.30 -9.02 1.40
C PHE A 78 5.79 -8.85 -0.04
N THR A 79 4.70 -8.12 -0.23
CA THR A 79 4.06 -7.95 -1.55
C THR A 79 4.36 -6.63 -2.24
N THR A 80 5.27 -5.81 -1.69
CA THR A 80 5.67 -4.52 -2.30
C THR A 80 6.14 -4.69 -3.74
N PHE A 81 7.01 -5.68 -4.00
CA PHE A 81 7.51 -5.95 -5.35
C PHE A 81 6.38 -6.26 -6.34
N THR A 82 5.50 -7.21 -5.98
CA THR A 82 4.43 -7.68 -6.86
C THR A 82 3.36 -6.61 -7.07
N MET A 83 2.99 -5.87 -6.02
CA MET A 83 1.99 -4.80 -6.12
C MET A 83 2.47 -3.66 -7.03
N MET A 84 3.74 -3.25 -6.90
CA MET A 84 4.30 -2.23 -7.77
C MET A 84 4.46 -2.72 -9.21
N ALA A 85 4.85 -3.99 -9.42
CA ALA A 85 4.92 -4.57 -10.76
C ALA A 85 3.56 -4.62 -11.48
N LEU A 86 2.45 -4.65 -10.74
CA LEU A 86 1.09 -4.57 -11.29
C LEU A 86 0.62 -3.14 -11.60
N GLY A 87 1.34 -2.11 -11.13
CA GLY A 87 0.99 -0.70 -11.35
C GLY A 87 0.92 0.15 -10.08
N GLY A 88 1.11 -0.44 -8.89
CA GLY A 88 1.32 0.32 -7.65
C GLY A 88 2.53 1.25 -7.75
N LYS A 89 2.52 2.36 -7.01
CA LYS A 89 3.52 3.44 -7.18
C LYS A 89 4.48 3.60 -6.00
N GLY A 90 4.41 2.71 -5.02
CA GLY A 90 5.33 2.74 -3.88
C GLY A 90 4.86 1.86 -2.73
N ALA A 91 5.46 2.10 -1.56
CA ALA A 91 5.12 1.42 -0.32
C ALA A 91 5.24 2.35 0.88
N ILE A 92 4.47 2.04 1.93
CA ILE A 92 4.63 2.58 3.28
C ILE A 92 5.11 1.42 4.15
N SER A 93 6.43 1.28 4.21
CA SER A 93 7.16 0.08 4.65
C SER A 93 7.57 0.12 6.12
N VAL A 94 7.58 -1.06 6.77
CA VAL A 94 8.20 -1.24 8.11
C VAL A 94 9.70 -1.39 7.96
N SER A 95 10.14 -2.27 7.06
CA SER A 95 11.55 -2.62 6.84
C SER A 95 12.40 -1.45 6.35
N ALA A 96 11.77 -0.42 5.77
CA ALA A 96 12.42 0.84 5.44
C ALA A 96 12.98 1.61 6.67
N ASN A 97 12.53 1.32 7.89
CA ASN A 97 13.12 1.91 9.10
C ASN A 97 14.57 1.44 9.33
N VAL A 98 14.89 0.20 8.95
CA VAL A 98 16.20 -0.42 9.20
C VAL A 98 17.05 -0.47 7.92
N MET A 99 16.43 -0.73 6.76
CA MET A 99 17.10 -0.80 5.46
C MET A 99 16.49 0.18 4.45
N PRO A 100 16.52 1.51 4.69
CA PRO A 100 15.89 2.51 3.83
C PRO A 100 16.48 2.53 2.42
N LYS A 101 17.80 2.38 2.28
CA LYS A 101 18.49 2.40 0.98
C LYS A 101 18.00 1.29 0.06
N ALA A 102 17.94 0.06 0.57
CA ALA A 102 17.49 -1.09 -0.23
C ALA A 102 16.02 -0.98 -0.62
N ASN A 103 15.14 -0.54 0.31
CA ASN A 103 13.73 -0.32 0.03
C ASN A 103 13.53 0.77 -1.03
N SER A 104 14.21 1.91 -0.89
CA SER A 104 14.16 3.02 -1.86
C SER A 104 14.64 2.59 -3.25
N GLN A 105 15.78 1.89 -3.33
CA GLN A 105 16.32 1.41 -4.60
C GLN A 105 15.41 0.38 -5.27
N MET A 106 14.77 -0.50 -4.50
CA MET A 106 13.80 -1.45 -5.04
C MET A 106 12.61 -0.72 -5.65
N CYS A 107 12.02 0.24 -4.93
CA CYS A 107 10.92 1.06 -5.45
C CYS A 107 11.31 1.83 -6.71
N GLU A 108 12.51 2.43 -6.73
CA GLU A 108 13.01 3.17 -7.88
C GLU A 108 13.21 2.28 -9.11
N PHE A 109 13.80 1.10 -8.94
CA PHE A 109 13.92 0.14 -10.03
C PHE A 109 12.56 -0.32 -10.56
N LEU A 110 11.57 -0.53 -9.68
CA LEU A 110 10.20 -0.86 -10.09
C LEU A 110 9.55 0.26 -10.90
N LEU A 111 9.70 1.52 -10.47
CA LEU A 111 9.20 2.69 -11.22
C LEU A 111 9.87 2.84 -12.60
N GLN A 112 11.10 2.36 -12.75
CA GLN A 112 11.86 2.36 -14.00
C GLN A 112 11.64 1.10 -14.87
N GLY A 113 10.81 0.14 -14.42
CA GLY A 113 10.61 -1.14 -15.11
C GLY A 113 11.80 -2.11 -15.05
N LYS A 114 12.76 -1.87 -14.16
CA LYS A 114 13.96 -2.69 -13.93
C LYS A 114 13.66 -3.85 -12.97
N TYR A 115 12.81 -4.77 -13.43
CA TYR A 115 12.25 -5.83 -12.58
C TYR A 115 13.30 -6.80 -12.05
N ASP A 116 14.34 -7.11 -12.81
CA ASP A 116 15.36 -8.07 -12.39
C ASP A 116 16.23 -7.52 -11.27
N GLU A 117 16.59 -6.24 -11.34
CA GLU A 117 17.33 -5.52 -10.30
C GLU A 117 16.48 -5.35 -9.05
N ALA A 118 15.21 -4.97 -9.21
CA ALA A 118 14.26 -4.89 -8.10
C ALA A 118 14.07 -6.25 -7.42
N ARG A 119 14.00 -7.36 -8.19
CA ARG A 119 13.81 -8.70 -7.65
C ARG A 119 14.97 -9.15 -6.77
N LYS A 120 16.20 -8.78 -7.12
CA LYS A 120 17.38 -9.04 -6.28
C LYS A 120 17.26 -8.35 -4.92
N LEU A 121 16.80 -7.08 -4.91
CA LEU A 121 16.57 -6.34 -3.66
C LEU A 121 15.40 -6.90 -2.86
N HIS A 122 14.33 -7.34 -3.52
CA HIS A 122 13.21 -8.01 -2.86
C HIS A 122 13.68 -9.25 -2.09
N PHE A 123 14.44 -10.15 -2.73
CA PHE A 123 14.96 -11.34 -2.05
C PHE A 123 16.04 -11.04 -1.00
N LEU A 124 16.77 -9.93 -1.14
CA LEU A 124 17.66 -9.44 -0.09
C LEU A 124 16.87 -9.00 1.16
N LEU A 125 15.72 -8.36 0.96
CA LEU A 125 14.88 -7.82 2.03
C LEU A 125 13.96 -8.88 2.66
N ASP A 126 13.64 -9.97 1.94
CA ASP A 126 12.64 -10.96 2.39
C ASP A 126 12.91 -11.56 3.78
N PRO A 127 14.14 -11.99 4.14
CA PRO A 127 14.43 -12.48 5.49
C PRO A 127 14.24 -11.41 6.58
N LEU A 128 14.52 -10.14 6.26
CA LEU A 128 14.26 -9.02 7.16
C LEU A 128 12.76 -8.82 7.33
N ASN A 129 11.99 -8.83 6.24
CA ASN A 129 10.53 -8.70 6.29
C ASN A 129 9.94 -9.76 7.23
N VAL A 130 10.33 -11.04 7.11
CA VAL A 130 9.89 -12.10 8.03
C VAL A 130 10.21 -11.75 9.49
N SER A 131 11.44 -11.28 9.74
CA SER A 131 11.90 -10.94 11.09
C SER A 131 11.15 -9.76 11.70
N MET A 132 10.74 -8.77 10.90
CA MET A 132 10.00 -7.59 11.36
C MET A 132 8.58 -7.91 11.85
N PHE A 133 8.06 -9.11 11.57
CA PHE A 133 6.71 -9.55 11.95
C PHE A 133 6.70 -10.85 12.78
N ILE A 134 7.82 -11.24 13.38
CA ILE A 134 7.88 -12.38 14.32
C ILE A 134 6.97 -12.17 15.55
N GLU A 135 6.78 -10.91 15.94
CA GLU A 135 5.76 -10.46 16.87
C GLU A 135 4.98 -9.28 16.25
N THR A 136 3.96 -8.78 16.97
CA THR A 136 3.17 -7.66 16.47
C THR A 136 4.04 -6.40 16.30
N ASN A 137 4.25 -5.97 15.06
CA ASN A 137 4.84 -4.66 14.75
C ASN A 137 4.07 -3.55 15.50
N PRO A 138 4.74 -2.62 16.22
CA PRO A 138 6.16 -2.27 16.10
C PRO A 138 7.13 -2.88 17.13
N ILE A 139 6.82 -4.02 17.75
CA ILE A 139 7.75 -4.63 18.72
C ILE A 139 9.09 -5.04 18.06
N PRO A 140 9.12 -5.80 16.94
CA PRO A 140 10.40 -6.30 16.41
C PRO A 140 11.29 -5.25 15.73
N VAL A 141 10.71 -4.14 15.28
CA VAL A 141 11.43 -3.08 14.56
C VAL A 141 12.12 -2.08 15.51
N LYS A 142 11.82 -2.13 16.81
CA LYS A 142 12.39 -1.26 17.85
C LYS A 142 13.44 -1.99 18.66
#